data_AF-A0A2T0VVS8-F1
#
_entry.id   AF-A0A2T0VVS8-F1
#
_cell.length_a   1.000
_cell.length_b   1.000
_cell.length_c   1.000
_cell.angle_alpha   90.00
_cell.angle_beta   90.00
_cell.angle_gamma   90.00
#
_symmetry.space_group_name_H-M   'P 1'
#
loop_
_entity.id
_entity.type
_entity.pdbx_description
1 polymer ?
#
loop_
_entity_poly.entity_id
_entity_poly.type
_entity_poly.pdbx_seq_one_letter_code
_entity_poly.pdbx_strand_id
1 'polypeptide(L)' 'MEFIQQSIELNRPFLMFEVLFLIGGIILIVAGYKIKKKSKSSGVVSIVVGIIIVFLSIYIMFSTLIFRLNS' A
#
# COMPACT_ATOMS: atom_id res chain seq x y z
N MET A 1 22.84 -17.05 8.12
CA MET A 1 21.92 -16.16 8.87
C MET A 1 22.23 -14.68 8.66
N GLU A 2 23.50 -14.29 8.46
CA GLU A 2 23.87 -12.88 8.22
C GLU A 2 23.27 -12.26 6.94
N PHE A 3 23.22 -13.00 5.82
CA PHE A 3 22.64 -12.48 4.57
C PHE A 3 21.15 -12.17 4.68
N ILE A 4 20.36 -13.05 5.31
CA ILE A 4 18.94 -12.83 5.54
C ILE A 4 18.72 -11.62 6.46
N GLN A 5 19.54 -11.47 7.50
CA GLN A 5 19.47 -10.30 8.39
C GLN A 5 19.81 -9.00 7.67
N GLN A 6 20.86 -8.96 6.83
CA GLN A 6 21.19 -7.78 6.03
C GLN A 6 20.10 -7.42 5.02
N SER A 7 19.53 -8.41 4.33
CA SER A 7 18.40 -8.19 3.41
C SER A 7 17.18 -7.64 4.14
N ILE A 8 16.88 -8.14 5.35
CA ILE A 8 15.79 -7.60 6.19
C ILE A 8 16.09 -6.17 6.62
N GLU A 9 17.31 -5.86 7.08
CA GLU A 9 17.68 -4.51 7.54
C GLU A 9 17.63 -3.47 6.42
N LEU A 10 18.08 -3.84 5.22
CA LEU A 10 18.05 -2.95 4.05
C LEU A 10 16.62 -2.72 3.52
N ASN A 11 15.75 -3.73 3.64
CA ASN A 11 14.38 -3.70 3.10
C ASN A 11 13.34 -3.21 4.11
N ARG A 12 13.66 -3.21 5.40
CA ARG A 12 12.78 -2.74 6.49
C ARG A 12 12.20 -1.33 6.26
N PRO A 13 13.00 -0.30 5.90
CA PRO A 13 12.44 1.02 5.64
C PRO A 13 11.51 1.03 4.43
N PHE A 14 11.79 0.21 3.42
CA PHE A 14 10.95 0.09 2.23
C PHE A 14 9.57 -0.51 2.57
N LEU A 15 9.56 -1.61 3.33
CA LEU A 15 8.32 -2.23 3.85
C LEU A 15 7.52 -1.27 4.72
N MET A 16 8.18 -0.42 5.53
CA MET A 16 7.49 0.62 6.30
C MET A 16 6.78 1.65 5.41
N PHE A 17 7.44 2.12 4.34
CA PHE A 17 6.83 3.02 3.37
C PHE A 17 5.64 2.36 2.65
N GLU A 18 5.77 1.09 2.26
CA GLU A 18 4.68 0.34 1.61
C GLU A 18 3.45 0.23 2.53
N VAL A 19 3.65 -0.04 3.82
CA VAL A 19 2.55 -0.09 4.81
C VAL A 19 1.87 1.27 4.96
N LEU A 20 2.61 2.38 4.93
CA LEU A 20 2.03 3.72 4.96
C LEU A 20 1.17 3.99 3.72
N PHE A 21 1.63 3.59 2.53
CA PHE A 21 0.85 3.70 1.30
C PHE A 21 -0.42 2.85 1.35
N LEU A 22 -0.34 1.63 1.89
CA LEU A 22 -1.49 0.75 2.08
C LEU A 22 -2.55 1.41 2.99
N ILE A 23 -2.12 1.93 4.14
CA ILE A 23 -2.99 2.65 5.07
C ILE A 23 -3.59 3.89 4.40
N GLY A 24 -2.78 4.66 3.67
CA GLY A 24 -3.23 5.83 2.92
C GLY A 24 -4.31 5.48 1.89
N GLY A 25 -4.14 4.39 1.15
CA GLY A 25 -5.13 3.89 0.19
C GLY A 25 -6.46 3.51 0.86
N ILE A 26 -6.42 2.82 2.00
CA ILE A 26 -7.61 2.48 2.79
C ILE A 26 -8.31 3.75 3.30
N ILE A 27 -7.57 4.70 3.85
CA ILE A 27 -8.12 5.99 4.29
C ILE A 27 -8.80 6.72 3.14
N LEU A 28 -8.20 6.69 1.94
CA LEU A 28 -8.76 7.33 0.75
C LEU A 28 -10.08 6.68 0.32
N ILE A 29 -10.20 5.35 0.42
CA ILE A 29 -11.46 4.63 0.20
C ILE A 29 -12.52 5.10 1.20
N VAL A 30 -12.20 5.10 2.50
CA VAL A 30 -13.13 5.52 3.56
C VAL A 30 -13.55 6.98 3.40
N ALA A 31 -12.60 7.86 3.09
CA ALA A 31 -12.86 9.26 2.80
C ALA A 31 -13.74 9.42 1.55
N GLY A 32 -13.47 8.66 0.49
CA GLY A 32 -14.27 8.63 -0.73
C GLY A 32 -15.73 8.23 -0.48
N TYR A 33 -15.99 7.26 0.40
CA TYR A 33 -17.35 6.94 0.84
C TYR A 33 -18.05 8.11 1.56
N LYS A 34 -17.32 8.85 2.40
CA LYS A 34 -17.85 10.07 3.05
C LYS A 34 -18.11 11.18 2.04
N ILE A 35 -17.20 11.40 1.09
CA ILE A 35 -17.30 12.42 0.03
C ILE A 35 -18.45 12.10 -0.93
N LYS A 36 -18.71 10.82 -1.23
CA LYS A 36 -19.79 10.37 -2.11
C LYS A 36 -21.18 10.88 -1.66
N LYS A 37 -21.36 11.16 -0.37
CA LYS A 37 -22.59 11.79 0.16
C LYS A 37 -22.77 13.25 -0.26
N LYS A 38 -21.69 13.98 -0.53
CA LYS A 38 -21.70 15.39 -0.99
C LYS A 38 -21.51 15.51 -2.49
N SER A 39 -20.60 14.74 -3.08
CA SER A 39 -20.29 14.71 -4.50
C SER A 39 -20.09 13.27 -4.96
N LYS A 40 -21.01 12.76 -5.79
CA LYS A 40 -20.93 11.39 -6.33
C LYS A 40 -19.66 11.18 -7.14
N SER A 41 -19.33 12.11 -8.05
CA SER A 41 -18.16 11.99 -8.93
C SER A 41 -16.86 11.95 -8.14
N SER A 42 -16.61 12.95 -7.29
CA SER A 42 -15.39 13.04 -6.50
C SER A 42 -15.24 11.88 -5.50
N GLY A 43 -16.35 11.40 -4.94
CA GLY A 43 -16.36 10.23 -4.06
C GLY A 43 -15.99 8.95 -4.80
N VAL A 44 -16.53 8.72 -6.00
CA VAL A 44 -16.18 7.55 -6.83
C VAL A 44 -14.71 7.60 -7.24
N VAL A 45 -14.20 8.75 -7.69
CA VAL A 45 -12.78 8.91 -8.05
C VAL A 45 -11.88 8.57 -6.86
N SER A 46 -12.20 9.10 -5.66
CA SER A 46 -11.40 8.82 -4.45
C SER A 46 -11.39 7.33 -4.09
N ILE A 47 -12.54 6.65 -4.20
CA ILE A 47 -12.64 5.21 -3.94
C ILE A 47 -11.82 4.42 -4.96
N VAL A 48 -11.94 4.74 -6.26
CA VAL A 48 -11.21 4.03 -7.33
C VAL A 48 -9.70 4.21 -7.18
N VAL A 49 -9.24 5.45 -6.94
CA VAL A 49 -7.82 5.74 -6.70
C VAL A 49 -7.33 4.99 -5.46
N GLY A 50 -8.10 4.98 -4.37
CA GLY A 50 -7.72 4.27 -3.16
C GLY A 50 -7.63 2.75 -3.36
N ILE A 51 -8.55 2.15 -4.12
CA ILE A 51 -8.50 0.73 -4.49
C ILE A 51 -7.23 0.42 -5.28
N ILE A 52 -6.89 1.23 -6.28
CA ILE A 52 -5.68 1.08 -7.09
C ILE A 52 -4.42 1.13 -6.21
N ILE A 53 -4.34 2.09 -5.29
CA ILE A 53 -3.22 2.23 -4.34
C ILE A 53 -3.10 0.98 -3.46
N VAL A 54 -4.22 0.46 -2.93
CA VAL A 54 -4.22 -0.74 -2.09
C VAL A 54 -3.69 -1.95 -2.87
N PHE A 55 -4.19 -2.19 -4.09
CA PHE A 55 -3.73 -3.31 -4.91
C PHE A 55 -2.25 -3.21 -5.28
N LEU A 56 -1.79 -2.02 -5.69
CA LEU A 56 -0.37 -1.78 -5.95
C LEU A 56 0.48 -2.02 -4.70
N SER A 57 0.07 -1.50 -3.56
CA SER A 57 0.82 -1.65 -2.30
C SER A 57 0.93 -3.12 -1.90
N ILE A 58 -0.16 -3.88 -1.99
CA ILE A 58 -0.15 -5.33 -1.70
C ILE A 58 0.77 -6.08 -2.67
N TYR A 59 0.71 -5.78 -3.97
CA TYR A 59 1.54 -6.43 -4.97
C TYR A 59 3.03 -6.17 -4.74
N ILE A 60 3.41 -4.93 -4.43
CA ILE A 60 4.80 -4.56 -4.17
C ILE A 60 5.26 -5.22 -2.87
N MET A 61 4.48 -5.16 -1.78
CA MET A 61 4.80 -5.87 -0.52
C MET A 61 5.02 -7.36 -0.76
N PHE A 62 4.13 -8.01 -1.50
CA PHE A 62 4.27 -9.43 -1.85
C PHE A 62 5.53 -9.71 -2.65
N SER A 63 5.86 -8.85 -3.62
CA SER A 63 7.09 -8.97 -4.41
C SER A 63 8.35 -8.75 -3.56
N THR A 64 8.33 -7.80 -2.63
CA THR A 64 9.42 -7.56 -1.68
C THR A 64 9.63 -8.78 -0.78
N LEU A 65 8.55 -9.40 -0.30
CA LEU A 65 8.63 -10.61 0.52
C LEU A 65 9.14 -11.82 -0.27
N ILE A 66 8.67 -12.04 -1.50
CA ILE A 66 9.03 -13.23 -2.29
C ILE A 66 10.38 -13.10 -2.98
N PHE A 67 10.68 -11.98 -3.63
CA PHE A 67 11.87 -11.85 -4.46
C PHE A 67 13.06 -11.25 -3.70
N ARG A 68 12.81 -10.42 -2.68
CA ARG A 68 13.86 -9.64 -2.02
C ARG A 68 14.29 -10.19 -0.67
N LEU A 69 13.45 -10.99 -0.01
CA LEU A 69 13.80 -11.71 1.23
C LEU A 69 14.13 -13.19 0.99
N ASN A 70 13.76 -13.75 -0.16
CA ASN A 70 14.07 -15.13 -0.53
C ASN A 70 15.26 -15.27 -1.50
N SER A 71 15.93 -14.15 -1.82
CA SER A 71 17.19 -14.11 -2.57
C SER A 71 18.33 -13.66 -1.64
#